data_AF-A0A7W6GLW4-F1
#
_entry.id   AF-A0A7W6GLW4-F1
#
_cell.length_a   1.000
_cell.length_b   1.000
_cell.length_c   1.000
_cell.angle_alpha   90.00
_cell.angle_beta   90.00
_cell.angle_gamma   90.00
#
_symmetry.space_group_name_H-M   'P 1'
#
loop_
_entity.id
_entity.type
_entity.pdbx_description
1 polymer ?
#
loop_
_entity_poly.entity_id
_entity_poly.type
_entity_poly.pdbx_seq_one_letter_code
_entity_poly.pdbx_strand_id
1 'polypeptide(L)'
;MKRFYFHVRTTEGLEADYDGIAFAGIEAAQADAKASLFEMMADDLSAGRQTKYLGINITDSLGTILAVVDATAAIERLPKGS
;
A
#
# COMPACT_ATOMS: atom_id res chain seq x y z
N MET A 1 19.78 -6.69 -2.59
CA MET A 1 18.36 -6.32 -2.41
C MET A 1 18.23 -4.85 -2.73
N LYS A 2 17.15 -4.44 -3.40
CA LYS A 2 16.88 -3.02 -3.72
C LYS A 2 15.98 -2.45 -2.63
N ARG A 3 16.22 -1.20 -2.24
CA ARG A 3 15.35 -0.50 -1.29
C ARG A 3 14.23 0.19 -2.04
N PHE A 4 13.01 -0.04 -1.58
CA PHE A 4 11.78 0.52 -2.11
C PHE A 4 11.11 1.33 -1.01
N TYR A 5 10.50 2.45 -1.39
CA TYR A 5 9.84 3.35 -0.44
C TYR A 5 8.33 3.33 -0.69
N PHE A 6 7.55 3.25 0.38
CA PHE A 6 6.12 2.97 0.33
C PHE A 6 5.32 4.20 0.74
N HIS A 7 5.05 5.09 -0.21
CA HIS A 7 4.28 6.29 0.08
C HIS A 7 2.79 5.99 0.02
N VAL A 8 2.11 6.09 1.17
CA VAL A 8 0.67 5.83 1.28
C VAL A 8 -0.08 7.05 0.79
N ARG A 9 -1.00 6.85 -0.16
CA ARG A 9 -1.93 7.87 -0.62
C ARG A 9 -3.19 7.78 0.22
N THR A 10 -3.57 8.90 0.81
CA THR A 10 -4.81 9.04 1.57
C THR A 10 -5.68 10.14 0.96
N THR A 11 -6.91 10.27 1.43
CA THR A 11 -7.80 11.38 1.09
C THR A 11 -7.27 12.74 1.53
N GLU A 12 -6.34 12.77 2.49
CA GLU A 12 -5.77 13.99 3.06
C GLU A 12 -4.43 14.38 2.42
N GLY A 13 -3.80 13.46 1.67
CA GLY A 13 -2.55 13.71 0.97
C GLY A 13 -1.69 12.48 0.77
N LEU A 14 -0.38 12.70 0.63
CA LEU A 14 0.62 11.65 0.49
C LEU A 14 1.41 11.52 1.79
N GLU A 15 1.28 10.39 2.48
CA GLU A 15 2.10 10.01 3.62
C GLU A 15 3.37 9.32 3.09
N ALA A 16 4.47 10.06 3.06
CA ALA A 16 5.72 9.56 2.51
C ALA A 16 6.52 8.72 3.52
N ASP A 17 6.79 7.46 3.17
CA ASP A 17 7.81 6.64 3.82
C ASP A 17 9.23 7.01 3.36
N TYR A 18 10.11 7.35 4.31
CA TYR A 18 11.51 7.70 4.07
C TYR A 18 12.50 6.63 4.54
N ASP A 19 12.05 5.61 5.27
CA ASP A 19 12.92 4.54 5.75
C ASP A 19 13.14 3.52 4.63
N GLY A 20 12.03 3.14 3.97
CA GLY A 20 12.00 2.18 2.88
C GLY A 20 12.43 0.78 3.31
N ILE A 21 11.97 -0.22 2.55
CA ILE A 21 12.21 -1.63 2.87
C ILE A 21 13.00 -2.28 1.73
N ALA A 22 13.95 -3.14 2.10
CA ALA A 22 14.78 -3.86 1.14
C ALA A 22 14.05 -5.12 0.66
N PHE A 23 13.77 -5.20 -0.64
CA PHE A 23 13.17 -6.37 -1.27
C PHE A 23 14.07 -6.98 -2.34
N ALA A 24 13.81 -8.24 -2.67
CA ALA A 24 14.48 -8.93 -3.77
C ALA A 24 14.11 -8.35 -5.15
N GLY A 25 12.89 -7.82 -5.29
CA GLY A 25 12.38 -7.23 -6.52
C GLY A 25 11.05 -6.50 -6.31
N ILE A 26 10.56 -5.86 -7.38
CA ILE A 26 9.33 -5.05 -7.32
C ILE A 26 8.10 -5.89 -7.01
N GLU A 27 8.02 -7.14 -7.49
CA GLU A 27 6.88 -8.03 -7.22
C GLU A 27 6.75 -8.35 -5.73
N ALA A 28 7.88 -8.58 -5.04
CA ALA A 28 7.89 -8.82 -3.60
C ALA A 28 7.46 -7.55 -2.82
N ALA A 29 7.92 -6.38 -3.26
CA ALA A 29 7.48 -5.10 -2.71
C ALA A 29 5.97 -4.86 -2.94
N GLN A 30 5.44 -5.20 -4.12
CA GLN A 30 4.01 -5.07 -4.42
C GLN A 30 3.14 -6.00 -3.57
N ALA A 31 3.60 -7.24 -3.35
CA ALA A 31 2.89 -8.20 -2.51
C ALA A 31 2.79 -7.70 -1.05
N ASP A 32 3.89 -7.16 -0.53
CA ASP A 32 3.94 -6.58 0.81
C ASP A 32 3.07 -5.32 0.92
N ALA A 33 3.21 -4.36 -0.01
CA ALA A 33 2.35 -3.18 -0.09
C ALA A 33 0.86 -3.53 -0.11
N LYS A 34 0.48 -4.56 -0.89
CA LYS A 34 -0.90 -5.02 -0.97
C LYS A 34 -1.39 -5.60 0.36
N ALA A 35 -0.55 -6.35 1.07
CA ALA A 35 -0.88 -6.90 2.38
C ALA A 35 -1.03 -5.78 3.42
N SER A 36 -0.07 -4.86 3.51
CA SER A 36 -0.12 -3.73 4.43
C SER A 36 -1.34 -2.83 4.17
N LEU A 37 -1.61 -2.49 2.91
CA LEU A 37 -2.77 -1.68 2.55
C LEU A 37 -4.07 -2.38 2.95
N PHE A 38 -4.17 -3.69 2.74
CA PHE A 38 -5.34 -4.45 3.17
C PHE A 38 -5.52 -4.45 4.68
N GLU A 39 -4.46 -4.68 5.46
CA GLU A 39 -4.52 -4.64 6.93
C GLU A 39 -4.95 -3.26 7.44
N MET A 40 -4.37 -2.19 6.89
CA MET A 40 -4.73 -0.81 7.24
C MET A 40 -6.20 -0.49 6.94
N MET A 41 -6.70 -0.95 5.79
CA MET A 41 -8.12 -0.78 5.42
C MET A 41 -9.05 -1.64 6.27
N ALA A 42 -8.64 -2.87 6.60
CA ALA A 42 -9.39 -3.78 7.45
C ALA A 42 -9.50 -3.25 8.88
N ASP A 43 -8.43 -2.66 9.42
CA ASP A 43 -8.42 -2.01 10.73
C ASP A 43 -9.42 -0.85 10.80
N ASP A 44 -9.44 0.02 9.78
CA ASP A 44 -10.44 1.09 9.70
C ASP A 44 -11.87 0.55 9.62
N LEU A 45 -12.10 -0.46 8.79
CA LEU A 45 -13.42 -1.08 8.63
C LEU A 45 -13.88 -1.78 9.92
N SER A 46 -13.00 -2.50 10.59
CA SER A 46 -13.29 -3.20 11.85
C SER A 46 -13.65 -2.23 12.98
N ALA A 47 -13.08 -1.02 12.94
CA ALA A 47 -13.40 0.06 13.85
C ALA A 47 -14.63 0.90 13.42
N GLY A 48 -15.34 0.50 12.35
CA GLY A 48 -16.52 1.19 11.83
C GLY A 48 -16.23 2.53 11.15
N ARG A 49 -14.97 2.79 10.78
CA ARG A 49 -14.57 3.99 10.05
C ARG A 49 -14.58 3.74 8.54
N GLN A 50 -14.85 4.78 7.76
CA GLN A 50 -14.54 4.75 6.34
C GLN A 50 -13.03 4.78 6.17
N THR A 51 -12.50 3.94 5.28
CA THR A 51 -11.07 3.95 5.01
C THR A 51 -10.65 5.24 4.31
N LYS A 52 -9.61 5.88 4.83
CA LYS A 52 -8.99 7.05 4.20
C LYS A 52 -7.93 6.67 3.15
N TYR A 53 -7.56 5.38 3.07
CA TYR A 53 -6.46 4.90 2.24
C TYR A 53 -6.92 4.70 0.78
N LEU A 54 -6.22 5.35 -0.15
CA LEU A 54 -6.48 5.29 -1.59
C LEU A 54 -5.52 4.32 -2.30
N GLY A 55 -4.32 4.10 -1.75
CA GLY A 55 -3.33 3.19 -2.32
C GLY A 55 -1.92 3.43 -1.78
N ILE A 56 -0.95 2.72 -2.31
CA ILE A 56 0.48 2.86 -2.00
C ILE A 56 1.26 3.04 -3.30
N ASN A 57 2.07 4.09 -3.36
CA ASN A 57 3.08 4.30 -4.37
C ASN A 57 4.39 3.65 -3.91
N ILE A 58 4.92 2.75 -4.73
CA ILE A 58 6.22 2.15 -4.50
C ILE A 58 7.23 2.93 -5.34
N THR A 59 8.19 3.58 -4.69
CA THR A 59 9.19 4.42 -5.33
C THR A 59 10.62 3.91 -5.11
N ASP A 60 11.54 4.41 -5.93
CA ASP A 60 12.98 4.32 -5.65
C ASP A 60 13.46 5.47 -4.74
N SER A 61 14.76 5.48 -4.44
CA SER A 61 15.39 6.52 -3.61
C SER A 61 15.39 7.92 -4.21
N LEU A 62 15.06 8.05 -5.50
CA LEU A 62 14.94 9.33 -6.20
C LEU A 62 13.48 9.81 -6.25
N GLY A 63 12.54 9.04 -5.69
CA GLY A 63 11.11 9.31 -5.73
C GLY A 63 10.43 8.89 -7.05
N THR A 64 11.12 8.14 -7.91
CA THR A 64 10.52 7.61 -9.14
C THR A 64 9.52 6.52 -8.79
N ILE A 65 8.26 6.67 -9.21
CA ILE A 65 7.24 5.65 -9.03
C ILE A 65 7.57 4.44 -9.90
N LEU A 66 7.88 3.32 -9.24
CA LEU A 66 8.16 2.03 -9.87
C LEU A 66 6.88 1.19 -10.01
N ALA A 67 5.97 1.30 -9.05
CA ALA A 67 4.67 0.64 -9.08
C ALA A 67 3.63 1.37 -8.23
N VAL A 68 2.36 1.09 -8.50
CA VAL A 68 1.21 1.61 -7.75
C VAL A 68 0.34 0.43 -7.32
N VAL A 69 -0.08 0.44 -6.07
CA VAL A 69 -1.06 -0.50 -5.51
C VAL A 69 -2.28 0.29 -5.08
N ASP A 70 -3.39 0.13 -5.78
CA ASP A 70 -4.64 0.82 -5.45
C ASP A 70 -5.44 0.08 -4.38
N ALA A 71 -6.20 0.82 -3.57
CA ALA A 71 -7.10 0.26 -2.57
C ALA A 71 -8.10 -0.73 -3.18
N THR A 72 -8.60 -0.47 -4.39
CA THR A 72 -9.49 -1.38 -5.12
C THR A 72 -8.85 -2.74 -5.40
N ALA A 73 -7.56 -2.77 -5.73
CA ALA A 73 -6.81 -4.00 -5.96
C ALA A 73 -6.59 -4.81 -4.68
N ALA A 74 -6.59 -4.16 -3.50
CA ALA A 74 -6.53 -4.83 -2.20
C ALA A 74 -7.87 -5.48 -1.80
N ILE A 75 -9.00 -4.84 -2.13
CA ILE A 75 -10.36 -5.29 -1.77
C ILE A 75 -10.79 -6.55 -2.55
N GLU A 76 -10.27 -6.81 -3.75
CA GLU A 76 -10.57 -8.04 -4.52
C GLU A 76 -10.24 -9.35 -3.78
N ARG A 77 -9.49 -9.28 -2.68
CA ARG A 77 -9.20 -10.43 -1.80
C ARG A 77 -10.27 -10.72 -0.75
N LEU A 78 -11.29 -9.87 -0.61
CA LEU A 78 -12.43 -10.19 0.23
C LEU A 78 -13.25 -11.29 -0.44
N PRO A 79 -13.44 -12.47 0.18
CA PRO A 79 -14.46 -13.38 -0.31
C PRO A 79 -15.78 -12.62 -0.33
N LYS A 80 -16.46 -12.63 -1.49
CA LYS A 80 -17.85 -12.17 -1.56
C LYS A 80 -18.59 -12.86 -0.42
N GLY A 81 -19.15 -12.05 0.47
CA GLY A 81 -19.99 -12.53 1.56
C GLY A 81 -20.98 -13.56 1.05
N SER A 82 -21.14 -14.59 1.89
CA SER A 82 -21.90 -15.83 1.79
C SER A 82 -23.25 -15.76 1.05
#